data_AF-A0A7W1RSX7-F1
#
_entry.id   AF-A0A7W1RSX7-F1
#
_cell.length_a   1.000
_cell.length_b   1.000
_cell.length_c   1.000
_cell.angle_alpha   90.00
_cell.angle_beta   90.00
_cell.angle_gamma   90.00
#
_symmetry.space_group_name_H-M   'P 1'
#
loop_
_entity.id
_entity.type
_entity.pdbx_description
1 polymer ?
#
loop_
_entity_poly.entity_id
_entity_poly.type
_entity_poly.pdbx_seq_one_letter_code
_entity_poly.pdbx_strand_id
1 'polypeptide(L)'
;MSDDERERDPEVVEDELLRWRTLRDPSRTGDPGPFQPARIVDTVPCRSRCGTLADWPQEAEDALAMWDRKLASDDEAGLDRTRIAFCDACTKLGKGMQGDRNRKAVEAMREAIVELKSAGNPRGEKTLIAKIERIGHPDISGLLDAIEQSRKTTGKTRRSSEIL
;
A
#
# COMPACT_ATOMS: atom_id res chain seq x y z
N MET A 1 -26.23 37.11 -10.82
CA MET A 1 -25.86 35.85 -10.14
C MET A 1 -26.50 34.77 -10.99
N SER A 2 -25.74 34.22 -11.93
CA SER A 2 -26.22 33.25 -12.91
C SER A 2 -26.34 31.86 -12.28
N ASP A 3 -27.37 31.13 -12.69
CA ASP A 3 -27.77 29.79 -12.25
C ASP A 3 -26.76 28.66 -12.59
N ASP A 4 -25.46 28.96 -12.70
CA ASP A 4 -24.40 27.99 -13.05
C ASP A 4 -23.72 27.33 -11.83
N GLU A 5 -24.10 27.72 -10.60
CA GLU A 5 -23.49 27.18 -9.36
C GLU A 5 -24.26 25.98 -8.77
N ARG A 6 -25.42 25.62 -9.33
CA ARG A 6 -26.19 24.45 -8.88
C ARG A 6 -25.90 23.30 -9.83
N GLU A 7 -25.43 22.18 -9.26
CA GLU A 7 -25.23 20.89 -9.94
C GLU A 7 -23.82 20.67 -10.53
N ARG A 8 -22.76 21.04 -9.80
CA ARG A 8 -21.49 20.31 -9.94
C ARG A 8 -21.66 18.95 -9.28
N ASP A 9 -21.51 17.89 -10.07
CA ASP A 9 -21.48 16.50 -9.64
C ASP A 9 -20.52 16.34 -8.43
N PRO A 10 -20.98 15.78 -7.29
CA PRO A 10 -20.15 15.63 -6.10
C PRO A 10 -18.86 14.85 -6.37
N GLU A 11 -18.84 13.92 -7.31
CA GLU A 11 -17.64 13.16 -7.68
C GLU A 11 -16.60 14.05 -8.38
N VAL A 12 -17.05 14.99 -9.21
CA VAL A 12 -16.18 15.96 -9.90
C VAL A 12 -15.57 16.94 -8.90
N VAL A 13 -16.36 17.38 -7.91
CA VAL A 13 -15.86 18.25 -6.83
C VAL A 13 -14.82 17.53 -5.97
N GLU A 14 -15.04 16.25 -5.67
CA GLU A 14 -14.09 15.46 -4.88
C GLU A 14 -12.79 15.19 -5.66
N ASP A 15 -12.84 14.86 -6.95
CA ASP A 15 -11.65 14.74 -7.81
C ASP A 15 -10.88 16.06 -7.93
N GLU A 16 -11.59 17.18 -8.12
CA GLU A 16 -10.98 18.52 -8.15
C GLU A 16 -10.29 18.83 -6.82
N LEU A 17 -10.93 18.56 -5.68
CA LEU A 17 -10.34 18.75 -4.36
C LEU A 17 -9.13 17.84 -4.13
N LEU A 18 -9.17 16.58 -4.58
CA LEU A 18 -8.06 15.64 -4.49
C LEU A 18 -6.86 16.11 -5.34
N ARG A 19 -7.12 16.58 -6.57
CA ARG A 19 -6.10 17.21 -7.44
C ARG A 19 -5.53 18.47 -6.81
N TRP A 20 -6.35 19.34 -6.24
CA TRP A 20 -5.89 20.55 -5.57
C TRP A 20 -5.02 20.24 -4.34
N ARG A 21 -5.38 19.22 -3.55
CA ARG A 21 -4.58 18.75 -2.40
C ARG A 21 -3.26 18.14 -2.85
N THR A 22 -3.26 17.33 -3.90
CA THR A 22 -2.03 16.70 -4.44
C THR A 22 -1.12 17.69 -5.19
N LEU A 23 -1.67 18.74 -5.80
CA LEU A 23 -0.91 19.83 -6.41
C LEU A 23 -0.26 20.75 -5.36
N ARG A 24 -0.91 20.91 -4.20
CA ARG A 24 -0.39 21.67 -3.06
C ARG A 24 0.54 20.89 -2.15
N ASP A 25 0.82 19.62 -2.46
CA ASP A 25 1.74 18.82 -1.65
C ASP A 25 3.14 19.46 -1.71
N PRO A 26 3.62 20.07 -0.61
CA PRO A 26 4.91 20.75 -0.58
C PRO A 26 6.08 19.80 -0.87
N SER A 27 5.83 18.48 -0.74
CA SER A 27 6.81 17.44 -1.06
C SER A 27 7.03 17.22 -2.56
N ARG A 28 6.16 17.75 -3.45
CA ARG A 28 6.34 17.68 -4.93
C ARG A 28 7.06 18.88 -5.54
N THR A 29 6.95 20.05 -4.92
CA THR A 29 7.52 21.31 -5.45
C THR A 29 8.75 21.80 -4.69
N GLY A 30 9.09 21.17 -3.56
CA GLY A 30 10.39 21.36 -2.93
C GLY A 30 11.47 20.95 -3.93
N ASP A 31 12.28 21.92 -4.36
CA ASP A 31 13.56 21.63 -5.00
C ASP A 31 14.26 20.62 -4.10
N PRO A 32 14.44 19.35 -4.52
CA PRO A 32 15.14 18.39 -3.70
C PRO A 32 16.55 18.96 -3.60
N GLY A 33 16.84 19.60 -2.46
CA GLY A 33 18.13 20.24 -2.23
C GLY A 33 19.26 19.28 -2.63
N PRO A 34 20.46 19.81 -2.91
CA PRO A 34 21.57 19.00 -3.42
C PRO A 34 21.71 17.72 -2.59
N PHE A 35 21.78 16.57 -3.25
CA PHE A 35 21.90 15.28 -2.58
C PHE A 35 23.07 15.33 -1.60
N GLN A 36 22.76 15.35 -0.31
CA GLN A 36 23.75 15.21 0.74
C GLN A 36 23.85 13.73 1.07
N PRO A 37 25.00 13.08 0.83
CA PRO A 37 25.17 11.70 1.24
C PRO A 37 24.98 11.59 2.75
N ALA A 38 24.33 10.52 3.20
CA ALA A 38 24.12 10.28 4.62
C ALA A 38 25.46 10.29 5.36
N ARG A 39 25.51 10.98 6.50
CA ARG A 39 26.72 11.02 7.33
C ARG A 39 26.84 9.71 8.09
N ILE A 40 27.81 8.88 7.73
CA ILE A 40 28.09 7.64 8.46
C ILE A 40 28.79 7.96 9.78
N VAL A 41 28.23 7.47 10.88
CA VAL A 41 28.76 7.70 12.24
C VAL A 41 29.42 6.46 12.82
N ASP A 42 29.08 5.28 12.31
CA ASP A 42 29.65 4.01 12.77
C ASP A 42 29.50 2.92 11.68
N THR A 43 30.14 1.77 11.91
CA THR A 43 29.95 0.56 11.10
C THR A 43 29.65 -0.61 12.01
N VAL A 44 28.52 -1.29 11.77
CA VAL A 44 28.02 -2.35 12.65
C VAL A 44 27.83 -3.67 11.90
N PRO A 45 28.00 -4.83 12.54
CA PRO A 45 27.78 -6.11 11.88
C PRO A 45 26.34 -6.28 11.39
N CYS A 46 26.16 -6.79 10.17
CA CYS A 46 24.84 -7.03 9.62
C CYS A 46 24.10 -8.16 10.35
N ARG A 47 22.84 -7.88 10.73
CA ARG A 47 21.94 -8.81 11.43
C ARG A 47 21.62 -10.10 10.66
N SER A 48 21.67 -10.08 9.32
CA SER A 48 21.24 -11.21 8.46
C SER A 48 22.13 -12.46 8.54
N ARG A 49 23.15 -12.46 9.41
CA ARG A 49 24.22 -13.48 9.54
C ARG A 49 25.22 -13.52 8.40
N CYS A 50 25.20 -12.57 7.45
CA CYS A 50 26.21 -12.49 6.40
C CYS A 50 27.59 -12.03 6.91
N GLY A 51 27.66 -11.48 8.14
CA GLY A 51 28.91 -11.04 8.77
C GLY A 51 29.52 -9.77 8.16
N THR A 52 28.95 -9.25 7.07
CA THR A 52 29.38 -7.99 6.45
C THR A 52 29.07 -6.81 7.37
N LEU A 53 29.95 -5.81 7.38
CA LEU A 53 29.69 -4.54 8.05
C LEU A 53 28.65 -3.73 7.26
N ALA A 54 27.76 -3.08 8.00
CA ALA A 54 26.77 -2.15 7.48
C ALA A 54 27.11 -0.75 7.96
N ASP A 55 27.05 0.21 7.07
CA ASP A 55 27.23 1.63 7.40
C ASP A 55 26.04 2.09 8.25
N TRP A 56 26.33 2.72 9.39
CA TRP A 56 25.34 3.24 10.32
C TRP A 56 25.26 4.77 10.15
N PRO A 57 24.20 5.29 9.50
CA PRO A 57 24.07 6.72 9.26
C PRO A 57 23.55 7.48 10.51
N GLN A 58 23.85 8.78 10.61
CA GLN A 58 23.38 9.65 11.68
C GLN A 58 21.85 9.61 11.84
N GLU A 59 21.10 9.54 10.72
CA GLU A 59 19.64 9.47 10.74
C GLU A 59 19.13 8.19 11.44
N ALA A 60 19.86 7.08 11.30
CA ALA A 60 19.54 5.83 12.00
C ALA A 60 19.85 5.94 13.50
N GLU A 61 20.93 6.64 13.87
CA GLU A 61 21.28 6.92 15.26
C GLU A 61 20.23 7.81 15.94
N ASP A 62 19.80 8.87 15.26
CA ASP A 62 18.77 9.79 15.76
C ASP A 62 17.43 9.07 15.93
N ALA A 63 17.08 8.20 14.98
CA ALA A 63 15.89 7.36 15.06
C ALA A 63 15.98 6.36 16.22
N LEU A 64 17.14 5.73 16.42
CA LEU A 64 17.38 4.82 17.54
C LEU A 64 17.20 5.53 18.88
N ALA A 65 17.81 6.70 19.06
CA ALA A 65 17.68 7.50 20.28
C ALA A 65 16.24 7.96 20.53
N MET A 66 15.46 8.23 19.47
CA MET A 66 14.03 8.51 19.59
C MET A 66 13.24 7.29 20.09
N TRP A 67 13.50 6.10 19.52
CA TRP A 67 12.84 4.86 19.94
C TRP A 67 13.23 4.43 21.35
N ASP A 68 14.50 4.54 21.73
CA ASP A 68 14.97 4.19 23.07
C ASP A 68 14.33 5.08 24.15
N ARG A 69 14.11 6.37 23.87
CA ARG A 69 13.35 7.24 24.78
C ARG A 69 11.92 6.78 24.98
N LYS A 70 11.27 6.29 23.92
CA LYS A 70 9.91 5.76 24.00
C LYS A 70 9.88 4.43 24.76
N LEU A 71 10.80 3.52 24.49
CA LEU A 71 10.88 2.24 25.20
C LEU A 71 11.16 2.46 26.69
N ALA A 72 12.04 3.41 27.03
CA ALA A 72 12.29 3.79 28.41
C ALA A 72 11.04 4.37 29.10
N SER A 73 10.17 5.10 28.39
CA SER A 73 8.90 5.56 28.98
C SER A 73 7.90 4.42 29.22
N ASP A 74 8.04 3.33 28.46
CA ASP A 74 7.21 2.13 28.56
C ASP A 74 7.83 1.06 29.50
N ASP A 75 8.94 1.38 30.20
CA ASP A 75 9.75 0.47 31.03
C ASP A 75 10.29 -0.76 30.28
N GLU A 76 10.55 -0.60 28.98
CA GLU A 76 11.11 -1.61 28.09
C GLU A 76 12.61 -1.39 27.83
N ALA A 77 13.31 -2.48 27.49
CA ALA A 77 14.73 -2.42 27.16
C ALA A 77 14.98 -1.74 25.79
N GLY A 78 16.03 -0.93 25.71
CA GLY A 78 16.46 -0.27 24.48
C GLY A 78 16.88 -1.21 23.35
N LEU A 79 16.96 -0.66 22.15
CA LEU A 79 17.28 -1.40 20.93
C LEU A 79 18.80 -1.51 20.71
N ASP A 80 19.23 -2.69 20.29
CA ASP A 80 20.63 -2.97 19.93
C ASP A 80 20.87 -2.77 18.43
N ARG A 81 21.83 -1.90 18.07
CA ARG A 81 22.24 -1.62 16.67
C ARG A 81 22.53 -2.88 15.87
N THR A 82 23.19 -3.86 16.48
CA THR A 82 23.59 -5.12 15.81
C THR A 82 22.39 -6.01 15.47
N ARG A 83 21.25 -5.79 16.14
CA ARG A 83 20.00 -6.50 15.90
C ARG A 83 19.11 -5.85 14.85
N ILE A 84 19.47 -4.68 14.34
CA ILE A 84 18.61 -3.90 13.42
C ILE A 84 19.31 -3.54 12.11
N ALA A 85 20.64 -3.44 12.09
CA ALA A 85 21.39 -3.06 10.90
C ALA A 85 21.42 -4.14 9.81
N PHE A 86 21.22 -3.71 8.56
CA PHE A 86 21.36 -4.54 7.36
C PHE A 86 22.38 -3.93 6.40
N CYS A 87 23.29 -4.75 5.87
CA CYS A 87 24.17 -4.31 4.80
C CYS A 87 23.37 -4.18 3.48
N ASP A 88 23.91 -3.42 2.53
CA ASP A 88 23.27 -3.14 1.25
C ASP A 88 22.81 -4.39 0.50
N ALA A 89 23.63 -5.44 0.50
CA ALA A 89 23.30 -6.70 -0.18
C ALA A 89 22.03 -7.34 0.43
N CYS A 90 21.95 -7.40 1.76
CA CYS A 90 20.80 -7.98 2.46
C CYS A 90 19.57 -7.07 2.39
N THR A 91 19.76 -5.75 2.39
CA THR A 91 18.68 -4.78 2.15
C THR A 91 18.09 -4.95 0.75
N LYS A 92 18.94 -5.08 -0.28
CA LYS A 92 18.50 -5.33 -1.66
C LYS A 92 17.77 -6.67 -1.80
N LEU A 93 18.29 -7.73 -1.19
CA LEU A 93 17.62 -9.04 -1.14
C LEU A 93 16.24 -8.93 -0.46
N GLY A 94 16.16 -8.26 0.69
CA GLY A 94 14.93 -8.03 1.42
C GLY A 94 13.88 -7.26 0.60
N LYS A 95 14.29 -6.16 -0.04
CA LYS A 95 13.45 -5.38 -0.96
C LYS A 95 12.99 -6.20 -2.15
N GLY A 96 13.87 -7.04 -2.72
CA GLY A 96 13.53 -7.97 -3.79
C GLY A 96 12.44 -8.96 -3.35
N MET A 97 12.62 -9.63 -2.21
CA MET A 97 11.63 -10.55 -1.65
C MET A 97 10.30 -9.86 -1.32
N GLN A 98 10.33 -8.62 -0.82
CA GLN A 98 9.12 -7.85 -0.57
C GLN A 98 8.41 -7.51 -1.89
N GLY A 99 9.15 -7.09 -2.92
CA GLY A 99 8.62 -6.87 -4.25
C GLY A 99 7.96 -8.13 -4.83
N ASP A 100 8.61 -9.28 -4.71
CA ASP A 100 8.07 -10.57 -5.16
C ASP A 100 6.80 -10.97 -4.40
N ARG A 101 6.79 -10.79 -3.08
CA ARG A 101 5.61 -11.05 -2.23
C ARG A 101 4.45 -10.14 -2.60
N ASN A 102 4.72 -8.85 -2.82
CA ASN A 102 3.71 -7.88 -3.24
C ASN A 102 3.13 -8.25 -4.61
N ARG A 103 3.98 -8.64 -5.58
CA ARG A 103 3.51 -9.10 -6.90
C ARG A 103 2.61 -10.33 -6.77
N LYS A 104 3.02 -11.34 -6.00
CA LYS A 104 2.20 -12.54 -5.74
C LYS A 104 0.88 -12.21 -5.05
N ALA A 105 0.88 -11.26 -4.11
CA ALA A 105 -0.34 -10.81 -3.44
C ALA A 105 -1.30 -10.13 -4.42
N VAL A 106 -0.79 -9.27 -5.30
CA VAL A 106 -1.58 -8.60 -6.36
C VAL A 106 -2.13 -9.62 -7.36
N GLU A 107 -1.33 -10.59 -7.80
CA GLU A 107 -1.77 -11.67 -8.69
C GLU A 107 -2.87 -12.51 -8.04
N ALA A 108 -2.67 -12.96 -6.80
CA ALA A 108 -3.67 -13.74 -6.05
C ALA A 108 -4.97 -12.96 -5.82
N MET A 109 -4.87 -11.64 -5.59
CA MET A 109 -6.03 -10.75 -5.47
C MET A 109 -6.79 -10.68 -6.80
N ARG A 110 -6.07 -10.48 -7.91
CA ARG A 110 -6.65 -10.43 -9.25
C ARG A 110 -7.38 -11.74 -9.60
N GLU A 111 -6.75 -12.88 -9.34
CA GLU A 111 -7.36 -14.21 -9.54
C GLU A 111 -8.64 -14.37 -8.73
N ALA A 112 -8.61 -14.04 -7.43
CA ALA A 112 -9.79 -14.13 -6.57
C ALA A 112 -10.95 -13.22 -7.03
N ILE A 113 -10.65 -12.02 -7.54
CA ILE A 113 -11.66 -11.11 -8.12
C ILE A 113 -12.27 -11.69 -9.39
N VAL A 114 -11.46 -12.28 -10.27
CA VAL A 114 -11.94 -12.92 -11.51
C VAL A 114 -12.83 -14.13 -11.19
N GLU A 115 -12.40 -14.96 -10.24
CA GLU A 115 -13.20 -16.08 -9.72
C GLU A 115 -14.50 -15.58 -9.08
N LEU A 116 -14.47 -14.48 -8.32
CA LEU A 116 -15.66 -13.91 -7.70
C LEU A 116 -16.65 -13.38 -8.75
N LYS A 117 -16.15 -12.75 -9.83
CA LYS A 117 -17.00 -12.28 -10.94
C LYS A 117 -17.70 -13.43 -11.66
N SER A 118 -17.04 -14.58 -11.82
CA SER A 118 -17.59 -15.75 -12.50
C SER A 118 -18.33 -16.72 -11.58
N ALA A 119 -18.19 -16.59 -10.26
CA ALA A 119 -18.90 -17.40 -9.28
C ALA A 119 -20.42 -17.21 -9.43
N GLY A 120 -21.15 -18.32 -9.53
CA GLY A 120 -22.61 -18.34 -9.56
C GLY A 120 -23.24 -18.93 -8.30
N ASN A 121 -22.44 -19.20 -7.26
CA ASN A 121 -22.92 -19.82 -6.02
C ASN A 121 -22.58 -18.98 -4.77
N PRO A 122 -23.52 -18.80 -3.83
CA PRO A 122 -23.31 -17.92 -2.66
C PRO A 122 -22.23 -18.39 -1.67
N ARG A 123 -21.98 -19.70 -1.58
CA ARG A 123 -20.99 -20.26 -0.63
C ARG A 123 -19.54 -20.06 -1.11
N GLY A 124 -19.30 -20.20 -2.41
CA GLY A 124 -18.01 -19.94 -3.03
C GLY A 124 -17.67 -18.46 -3.01
N GLU A 125 -18.67 -17.59 -3.25
CA GLU A 125 -18.51 -16.14 -3.16
C GLU A 125 -18.03 -15.71 -1.77
N LYS A 126 -18.68 -16.15 -0.69
CA LYS A 126 -18.23 -15.83 0.68
C LYS A 126 -16.77 -16.21 0.94
N THR A 127 -16.32 -17.34 0.39
CA THR A 127 -14.94 -17.82 0.54
C THR A 127 -13.96 -16.92 -0.21
N LEU A 128 -14.33 -16.48 -1.42
CA LEU A 128 -13.53 -15.60 -2.25
C LEU A 128 -13.46 -14.18 -1.68
N ILE A 129 -14.56 -13.66 -1.15
CA ILE A 129 -14.60 -12.37 -0.44
C ILE A 129 -13.65 -12.40 0.75
N ALA A 130 -13.75 -13.41 1.62
CA ALA A 130 -12.84 -13.55 2.76
C ALA A 130 -11.36 -13.69 2.35
N LYS A 131 -11.09 -14.31 1.19
CA LYS A 131 -9.73 -14.38 0.61
C LYS A 131 -9.24 -12.99 0.18
N ILE A 132 -10.08 -12.19 -0.48
CA ILE A 132 -9.77 -10.82 -0.91
C ILE A 132 -9.54 -9.89 0.30
N GLU A 133 -10.37 -9.99 1.35
CA GLU A 133 -10.19 -9.24 2.60
C GLU A 133 -8.84 -9.55 3.26
N ARG A 134 -8.49 -10.84 3.34
CA ARG A 134 -7.23 -11.27 3.95
C ARG A 134 -6.00 -10.77 3.19
N ILE A 135 -6.09 -10.64 1.87
CA ILE A 135 -5.01 -10.07 1.06
C ILE A 135 -4.92 -8.54 1.25
N GLY A 136 -6.02 -7.89 1.67
CA GLY A 136 -6.06 -6.47 2.02
C GLY A 136 -6.45 -5.57 0.86
N HIS A 137 -7.56 -5.89 0.17
CA HIS A 137 -8.10 -5.00 -0.87
C HIS A 137 -8.45 -3.62 -0.28
N PRO A 138 -8.00 -2.50 -0.88
CA PRO A 138 -8.14 -1.16 -0.29
C PRO A 138 -9.59 -0.66 -0.22
N ASP A 139 -10.45 -1.12 -1.14
CA ASP A 139 -11.88 -0.80 -1.17
C ASP A 139 -12.70 -2.04 -1.53
N ILE A 140 -12.91 -2.94 -0.58
CA ILE A 140 -13.66 -4.17 -0.86
C ILE A 140 -15.15 -3.90 -1.08
N SER A 141 -15.73 -2.93 -0.38
CA SER A 141 -17.15 -2.60 -0.50
C SER A 141 -17.49 -2.13 -1.91
N GLY A 142 -16.73 -1.17 -2.46
CA GLY A 142 -16.92 -0.70 -3.84
C GLY A 142 -16.71 -1.80 -4.88
N LEU A 143 -15.79 -2.73 -4.63
CA LEU A 143 -15.60 -3.91 -5.49
C LEU A 143 -16.85 -4.79 -5.53
N LEU A 144 -17.46 -5.09 -4.39
CA LEU A 144 -18.67 -5.93 -4.32
C LEU A 144 -19.85 -5.27 -5.02
N ASP A 145 -20.04 -3.97 -4.80
CA ASP A 145 -21.09 -3.20 -5.46
C ASP A 145 -20.92 -3.20 -6.99
N ALA A 146 -19.70 -2.99 -7.48
CA ALA A 146 -19.40 -3.04 -8.91
C ALA A 146 -19.65 -4.43 -9.51
N ILE A 147 -19.32 -5.50 -8.79
CA ILE A 147 -19.60 -6.88 -9.24
C ILE A 147 -21.11 -7.11 -9.31
N GLU A 148 -21.88 -6.71 -8.30
CA GLU A 148 -23.33 -6.86 -8.30
C GLU A 148 -24.00 -6.09 -9.45
N GLN A 149 -23.58 -4.83 -9.68
CA GLN A 149 -24.06 -4.02 -10.79
C GLN A 149 -23.77 -4.68 -12.15
N SER A 150 -22.55 -5.21 -12.33
CA SER A 150 -22.16 -5.89 -13.57
C SER A 150 -23.00 -7.14 -13.86
N ARG A 151 -23.43 -7.88 -12.83
CA ARG A 151 -24.32 -9.03 -12.97
C ARG A 151 -25.74 -8.62 -13.36
N LYS A 152 -26.25 -7.53 -12.79
CA LYS A 152 -27.57 -6.96 -13.13
C LYS A 152 -27.63 -6.49 -14.59
N THR A 153 -26.57 -5.86 -15.10
CA THR A 153 -26.50 -5.41 -16.50
C THR A 153 -26.35 -6.59 -17.48
N THR A 154 -25.46 -7.53 -17.19
CA THR A 154 -25.23 -8.72 -18.04
C THR A 154 -26.47 -9.63 -18.13
N GLY A 155 -27.24 -9.75 -17.04
CA GLY A 155 -28.51 -10.48 -17.03
C GLY A 155 -29.63 -9.80 -17.83
N LYS A 156 -29.58 -8.47 -17.96
CA LYS A 156 -30.58 -7.68 -18.71
C LYS A 156 -30.37 -7.81 -20.23
N THR A 157 -29.12 -7.82 -20.69
CA THR A 157 -28.78 -7.95 -22.13
C THR A 157 -29.12 -9.34 -22.69
N ARG A 158 -28.98 -10.40 -21.89
CA ARG A 158 -29.31 -11.79 -22.30
C ARG A 158 -30.81 -12.02 -22.47
N ARG A 159 -31.66 -11.39 -21.66
CA ARG A 159 -33.13 -11.48 -21.79
C ARG A 159 -33.70 -10.71 -22.99
N SER A 160 -33.01 -9.64 -23.43
CA SER A 160 -33.44 -8.85 -24.58
C SER A 160 -33.09 -9.48 -25.94
N SER A 161 -32.21 -10.48 -25.97
CA SER A 161 -31.77 -11.17 -27.20
C SER A 161 -32.54 -12.46 -27.49
N GLU A 162 -33.45 -12.89 -26.61
CA GLU A 162 -34.35 -14.05 -26.81
C GLU A 162 -35.78 -13.65 -27.25
N ILE A 163 -36.01 -12.37 -27.59
CA ILE A 163 -37.34 -11.84 -28.01
C ILE A 163 -37.39 -11.50 -29.52
N LEU A 164 -36.41 -11.95 -30.33
CA LEU A 164 -36.44 -11.80 -31.79
C LEU A 164 -36.47 -13.16 -32.49
#